data_AF-A0A8H5ERR7-F1
#
_entry.id   AF-A0A8H5ERR7-F1
#
_cell.length_a   1.000
_cell.length_b   1.000
_cell.length_c   1.000
_cell.angle_alpha   90.00
_cell.angle_beta   90.00
_cell.angle_gamma   90.00
#
_symmetry.space_group_name_H-M   'P 1'
#
loop_
_entity.id
_entity.type
_entity.pdbx_description
1 polymer ?
#
loop_
_entity_poly.entity_id
_entity_poly.type
_entity_poly.pdbx_seq_one_letter_code
_entity_poly.pdbx_strand_id
1 'polypeptide(L)'
;MAPPSLAQRRDIIPVRWAGPALSDAQRMDPSTFWFIDPVLFQEELVREFFTFNRATHSPCIAHARYAKIRAAAHTGGSNPDAPDHVTVSFRGGGGMNLATVHIPTGRTAPTTM
;
A
#
# COMPACT_ATOMS: atom_id res chain seq x y z
N MET A 1 15.51 20.77 12.82
CA MET A 1 15.59 19.74 11.76
C MET A 1 15.40 20.43 10.42
N ALA A 2 16.31 20.24 9.47
CA ALA A 2 16.16 20.79 8.12
C ALA A 2 15.15 19.94 7.31
N PRO A 3 14.32 20.56 6.45
CA PRO A 3 13.42 19.79 5.59
C PRO A 3 14.23 18.94 4.60
N PRO A 4 13.77 17.72 4.25
CA PRO A 4 14.48 16.85 3.31
C PRO A 4 14.58 17.49 1.93
N SER A 5 15.73 17.23 1.29
CA SER A 5 16.10 17.77 -0.03
C SER A 5 15.15 17.30 -1.14
N LEU A 6 15.11 18.04 -2.26
CA LEU A 6 14.32 17.65 -3.45
C LEU A 6 14.73 16.28 -4.02
N ALA A 7 15.97 15.83 -3.80
CA ALA A 7 16.43 14.50 -4.17
C ALA A 7 15.83 13.41 -3.25
N GLN A 8 15.73 13.65 -1.94
CA GLN A 8 15.07 12.74 -1.00
C GLN A 8 13.55 12.67 -1.22
N ARG A 9 12.92 13.72 -1.76
CA ARG A 9 11.52 13.69 -2.20
C ARG A 9 11.27 12.81 -3.42
N ARG A 10 12.32 12.43 -4.17
CA ARG A 10 12.20 11.49 -5.31
C ARG A 10 12.13 10.02 -4.88
N ASP A 11 12.37 9.72 -3.61
CA ASP A 11 12.33 8.34 -3.09
C ASP A 11 10.97 7.91 -2.55
N ILE A 12 10.03 8.85 -2.41
CA ILE A 12 8.68 8.54 -1.96
C ILE A 12 7.80 8.36 -3.20
N ILE A 13 7.40 7.13 -3.46
CA ILE A 13 6.42 6.85 -4.51
C ILE A 13 5.07 7.52 -4.14
N PRO A 14 4.46 8.30 -5.04
CA PRO A 14 3.11 8.80 -4.82
C PRO A 14 2.14 7.63 -4.67
N VAL A 15 1.35 7.64 -3.59
CA VAL A 15 0.27 6.68 -3.38
C VAL A 15 -1.05 7.29 -3.81
N ARG A 16 -1.84 6.51 -4.53
CA ARG A 16 -3.18 6.88 -4.98
C ARG A 16 -4.15 5.78 -4.59
N TRP A 17 -5.40 6.16 -4.43
CA TRP A 17 -6.46 5.21 -4.09
C TRP A 17 -7.43 5.02 -5.26
N ALA A 18 -7.96 3.81 -5.39
CA ALA A 18 -9.26 3.64 -6.02
C ALA A 18 -10.35 4.19 -5.08
N GLY A 19 -11.39 4.82 -5.63
CA GLY A 19 -12.47 5.43 -4.83
C GLY A 19 -13.06 4.47 -3.77
N PRO A 20 -13.50 3.26 -4.15
CA PRO A 20 -14.01 2.28 -3.18
C PRO A 20 -12.99 1.90 -2.11
N ALA A 21 -11.72 1.70 -2.48
CA ALA A 21 -10.68 1.34 -1.53
C ALA A 21 -10.44 2.45 -0.48
N LEU A 22 -10.46 3.73 -0.89
CA LEU A 22 -10.34 4.83 0.06
C LEU A 22 -11.53 4.86 1.03
N SER A 23 -12.75 4.75 0.50
CA SER A 23 -13.96 4.73 1.32
C SER A 23 -13.98 3.56 2.31
N ASP A 24 -13.40 2.42 1.93
CA ASP A 24 -13.29 1.26 2.82
C ASP A 24 -12.24 1.50 3.90
N ALA A 25 -11.05 2.00 3.54
CA ALA A 25 -10.00 2.33 4.51
C ALA A 25 -10.46 3.36 5.55
N GLN A 26 -11.20 4.40 5.13
CA GLN A 26 -11.74 5.43 6.02
C GLN A 26 -12.79 4.91 7.02
N ARG A 27 -13.39 3.73 6.77
CA ARG A 27 -14.37 3.10 7.65
C ARG A 27 -13.76 2.05 8.58
N MET A 28 -12.47 1.78 8.45
CA MET A 28 -11.80 0.81 9.30
C MET A 28 -11.56 1.35 10.71
N ASP A 29 -11.59 0.47 11.69
CA ASP A 29 -11.29 0.81 13.09
C ASP A 29 -9.77 0.95 13.30
N PRO A 30 -9.27 2.14 13.69
CA PRO A 30 -7.87 2.36 14.02
C PRO A 30 -7.32 1.40 15.09
N SER A 31 -8.16 0.85 15.98
CA SER A 31 -7.72 -0.11 17.01
C SER A 31 -7.09 -1.37 16.40
N THR A 32 -7.49 -1.75 15.18
CA THR A 32 -6.91 -2.87 14.44
C THR A 32 -5.57 -2.54 13.77
N PHE A 33 -5.16 -1.26 13.80
CA PHE A 33 -3.93 -0.73 13.20
C PHE A 33 -3.03 -0.06 14.25
N TRP A 34 -2.97 -0.63 15.47
CA TRP A 34 -2.19 -0.06 16.59
C TRP A 34 -2.54 1.41 16.90
N PHE A 35 -3.81 1.78 16.73
CA PHE A 35 -4.32 3.15 16.89
C PHE A 35 -3.77 4.17 15.88
N ILE A 36 -3.20 3.70 14.77
CA ILE A 36 -2.80 4.53 13.63
C ILE A 36 -3.99 4.70 12.68
N ASP A 37 -4.10 5.86 12.05
CA ASP A 37 -5.08 6.10 10.98
C ASP A 37 -4.95 5.03 9.87
N PRO A 38 -6.02 4.28 9.54
CA PRO A 38 -5.93 3.18 8.59
C PRO A 38 -5.52 3.59 7.18
N VAL A 39 -5.82 4.82 6.76
CA VAL A 39 -5.39 5.34 5.45
C VAL A 39 -3.88 5.56 5.48
N LEU A 40 -3.38 6.29 6.48
CA LEU A 40 -1.96 6.58 6.65
C LEU A 40 -1.13 5.30 6.76
N PHE A 41 -1.55 4.37 7.61
CA PHE A 41 -0.87 3.08 7.80
C PHE A 41 -0.66 2.35 6.46
N GLN A 42 -1.73 2.24 5.67
CA GLN A 42 -1.65 1.53 4.39
C GLN A 42 -0.79 2.27 3.37
N GLU A 43 -0.82 3.60 3.34
CA GLU A 43 0.09 4.35 2.46
C GLU A 43 1.56 4.19 2.85
N GLU A 44 1.87 4.19 4.14
CA GLU A 44 3.22 3.96 4.67
C GLU A 44 3.70 2.55 4.35
N LEU A 45 2.88 1.52 4.59
CA LEU A 45 3.15 0.14 4.22
C LEU A 45 3.51 -0.01 2.74
N VAL A 46 2.79 0.68 1.85
CA VAL A 46 3.08 0.67 0.40
C VAL A 46 4.40 1.33 0.06
N ARG A 47 4.72 2.46 0.71
CA ARG A 47 5.98 3.17 0.50
C ARG A 47 7.18 2.36 0.99
N GLU A 48 7.03 1.69 2.14
CA GLU A 48 8.05 0.79 2.69
C GLU A 48 8.27 -0.41 1.76
N PHE A 49 7.19 -1.09 1.34
CA PHE A 49 7.29 -2.20 0.40
C PHE A 49 8.00 -1.78 -0.89
N PHE A 50 7.63 -0.63 -1.46
CA PHE A 50 8.27 -0.11 -2.66
C PHE A 50 9.76 0.16 -2.44
N THR A 51 10.10 0.83 -1.34
CA THR A 51 11.49 1.18 -1.01
C THR A 51 12.35 -0.07 -0.87
N PHE A 52 11.85 -1.09 -0.18
CA PHE A 52 12.53 -2.36 -0.01
C PHE A 52 12.70 -3.12 -1.33
N ASN A 53 11.61 -3.29 -2.09
CA ASN A 53 11.62 -4.18 -3.26
C ASN A 53 12.18 -3.56 -4.54
N ARG A 54 12.15 -2.23 -4.70
CA ARG A 54 12.63 -1.54 -5.91
C ARG A 54 14.13 -1.75 -6.16
N ALA A 55 14.90 -1.94 -5.10
CA ALA A 55 16.35 -2.07 -5.21
C ALA A 55 16.79 -3.52 -5.42
N THR A 56 16.07 -4.49 -4.86
CA THR A 56 16.60 -5.85 -4.64
C THR A 56 15.73 -6.98 -5.19
N HIS A 57 14.43 -6.78 -5.41
CA HIS A 57 13.51 -7.91 -5.64
C HIS A 57 12.62 -7.79 -6.86
N SER A 58 12.40 -6.59 -7.41
CA SER A 58 11.53 -6.42 -8.58
C SER A 58 11.97 -5.26 -9.46
N PRO A 59 12.80 -5.51 -10.49
CA PRO A 59 13.27 -4.47 -11.40
C PRO A 59 12.12 -3.72 -12.09
N CYS A 60 11.00 -4.41 -12.34
CA CYS A 60 9.83 -3.80 -12.97
C CYS A 60 9.17 -2.72 -12.09
N ILE A 61 9.09 -2.90 -10.77
CA ILE A 61 8.50 -1.88 -9.91
C ILE A 61 9.45 -0.69 -9.72
N ALA A 62 10.76 -0.85 -9.89
CA ALA A 62 11.72 0.26 -9.77
C ALA A 62 11.43 1.43 -10.72
N HIS A 63 10.75 1.15 -11.84
CA HIS A 63 10.31 2.15 -12.82
C HIS A 63 8.89 2.70 -12.57
N ALA A 64 8.26 2.32 -11.46
CA ALA A 64 6.94 2.82 -11.11
C ALA A 64 6.98 4.32 -10.80
N ARG A 65 6.02 5.05 -11.36
CA ARG A 65 5.80 6.48 -11.13
C ARG A 65 4.81 6.75 -10.00
N TYR A 66 3.92 5.80 -9.72
CA TYR A 66 3.00 5.84 -8.59
C TYR A 66 2.50 4.43 -8.24
N ALA A 67 2.07 4.26 -6.99
CA ALA A 67 1.37 3.09 -6.52
C ALA A 67 -0.13 3.41 -6.44
N LYS A 68 -0.98 2.48 -6.87
CA LYS A 68 -2.43 2.59 -6.73
C LYS A 68 -2.96 1.49 -5.84
N ILE A 69 -3.44 1.84 -4.65
CA ILE A 69 -4.18 0.92 -3.77
C ILE A 69 -5.54 0.64 -4.43
N ARG A 70 -5.76 -0.64 -4.77
CA ARG A 70 -6.94 -1.14 -5.49
C ARG A 70 -8.01 -1.64 -4.55
N ALA A 71 -7.58 -2.21 -3.43
CA ALA A 71 -8.42 -2.63 -2.31
C ALA A 71 -7.64 -2.33 -1.03
N ALA A 72 -8.32 -1.78 -0.03
CA ALA A 72 -7.77 -1.54 1.30
C ALA A 72 -7.46 -2.88 2.00
N ALA A 73 -6.95 -2.84 3.23
CA ALA A 73 -6.67 -4.04 4.02
C ALA A 73 -7.89 -4.97 4.13
N HIS A 74 -7.76 -6.20 3.64
CA HIS A 74 -8.81 -7.22 3.69
C HIS A 74 -8.21 -8.63 3.75
N THR A 75 -9.00 -9.57 4.27
CA THR A 75 -8.75 -11.00 4.16
C THR A 75 -9.49 -11.58 2.96
N GLY A 76 -8.99 -12.70 2.43
CA GLY A 76 -9.68 -13.44 1.38
C GLY A 76 -9.63 -12.77 0.00
N GLY A 77 -10.77 -12.76 -0.70
CA GLY A 77 -10.91 -12.36 -2.10
C GLY A 77 -11.32 -13.55 -2.96
N SER A 78 -10.67 -13.75 -4.11
CA SER A 78 -10.89 -14.96 -4.93
C SER A 78 -10.34 -16.22 -4.27
N ASN A 79 -9.38 -16.08 -3.35
CA ASN A 79 -8.94 -17.13 -2.45
C ASN A 79 -9.42 -16.78 -1.04
N PRO A 80 -10.35 -17.54 -0.42
CA PRO A 80 -10.86 -17.25 0.91
C PRO A 80 -9.78 -17.34 2.00
N ASP A 81 -8.71 -18.12 1.77
CA ASP A 81 -7.64 -18.35 2.74
C ASP A 81 -6.49 -17.33 2.62
N ALA A 82 -6.63 -16.32 1.75
CA ALA A 82 -5.59 -15.31 1.60
C ALA A 82 -5.43 -14.51 2.91
N PRO A 83 -4.19 -14.39 3.43
CA PRO A 83 -3.93 -13.63 4.66
C PRO A 83 -4.27 -12.15 4.45
N ASP A 84 -4.43 -11.40 5.55
CA ASP A 84 -4.77 -9.98 5.48
C ASP A 84 -3.72 -9.16 4.71
N HIS A 85 -4.17 -8.42 3.71
CA HIS A 85 -3.27 -7.72 2.79
C HIS A 85 -3.93 -6.48 2.17
N VAL A 86 -3.10 -5.58 1.65
CA VAL A 86 -3.51 -4.50 0.74
C VAL A 86 -3.20 -4.92 -0.68
N THR A 87 -4.14 -4.74 -1.62
CA THR A 87 -3.87 -5.00 -3.04
C THR A 87 -3.44 -3.72 -3.73
N VAL A 88 -2.25 -3.74 -4.36
CA VAL A 88 -1.61 -2.55 -4.93
C VAL A 88 -1.14 -2.80 -6.35
N SER A 89 -1.44 -1.87 -7.25
CA SER A 89 -0.87 -1.83 -8.59
C SER A 89 0.24 -0.78 -8.69
N PHE A 90 1.45 -1.19 -9.04
CA PHE A 90 2.54 -0.27 -9.39
C PHE A 90 2.44 0.13 -10.86
N ARG A 91 2.47 1.44 -11.13
CA ARG A 91 2.16 2.01 -12.45
C ARG A 91 3.33 2.79 -13.03
N GLY A 92 3.66 2.55 -14.30
CA GLY A 92 4.73 3.22 -15.03
C GLY A 92 4.27 4.46 -15.81
N GLY A 93 5.07 4.86 -16.80
CA GLY A 93 4.71 5.91 -17.77
C GLY A 93 3.40 5.59 -18.48
N GLY A 94 2.57 6.61 -18.75
CA GLY A 94 1.28 6.45 -19.41
C GLY A 94 0.22 5.65 -18.62
N GLY A 95 0.48 5.31 -17.35
CA GLY A 95 -0.46 4.53 -16.53
C GLY A 95 -0.41 3.02 -16.76
N MET A 96 0.59 2.52 -17.51
CA MET A 96 0.84 1.10 -17.72
C MET A 96 0.99 0.36 -16.38
N ASN A 97 0.37 -0.81 -16.25
CA ASN A 97 0.53 -1.68 -15.09
C ASN A 97 1.87 -2.41 -15.16
N LEU A 98 2.76 -2.17 -14.20
CA LEU A 98 4.05 -2.85 -14.12
C LEU A 98 3.95 -4.11 -13.27
N ALA A 99 3.24 -4.02 -12.15
CA ALA A 99 2.99 -5.14 -11.26
C ALA A 99 1.68 -4.92 -10.49
N THR A 100 1.07 -6.00 -10.03
CA THR A 100 0.05 -5.97 -8.99
C THR A 100 0.46 -6.95 -7.91
N VAL A 101 0.48 -6.49 -6.66
CA VAL A 101 0.98 -7.24 -5.52
C VAL A 101 -0.03 -7.19 -4.38
N HIS A 102 0.06 -8.20 -3.52
CA HIS A 102 -0.64 -8.29 -2.25
C HIS A 102 0.40 -8.05 -1.16
N ILE A 103 0.29 -6.94 -0.43
CA ILE A 103 1.24 -6.56 0.62
C ILE A 103 0.62 -6.97 1.96
N PRO A 104 1.19 -7.95 2.67
CA PRO A 104 0.68 -8.36 3.98
C PRO A 104 0.68 -7.17 4.95
N THR A 105 -0.40 -6.99 5.70
CA THR A 105 -0.50 -5.86 6.66
C THR A 105 0.13 -6.18 8.00
N GLY A 106 0.11 -7.46 8.41
CA GLY A 106 0.46 -7.88 9.76
C GLY A 106 -0.46 -7.32 10.85
N ARG A 107 -1.57 -6.68 10.49
CA ARG A 107 -2.52 -6.09 11.44
C ARG A 107 -3.20 -7.17 12.26
N THR A 108 -3.58 -6.88 13.50
CA THR A 108 -4.43 -7.80 14.27
C THR A 108 -5.79 -7.89 13.58
N ALA A 109 -6.16 -9.09 13.14
CA ALA A 109 -7.51 -9.34 12.60
C ALA A 109 -8.54 -8.81 13.61
N PRO A 110 -9.65 -8.20 13.16
CA PRO A 110 -10.67 -7.72 14.07
C PRO A 110 -11.12 -8.89 14.95
N THR A 111 -10.89 -8.77 16.25
CA THR A 111 -11.39 -9.72 17.22
C THR A 111 -12.90 -9.59 17.20
N THR A 112 -13.59 -10.53 16.56
CA THR A 112 -15.04 -10.64 16.69
C THR A 112 -15.32 -10.95 18.16
N MET A 113 -15.85 -9.96 18.89
CA MET A 113 -16.49 -10.20 20.20
C MET A 113 -17.91 -10.71 19.98
#